data_AF-A0A1G6GH44-F1
#
_entry.id   AF-A0A1G6GH44-F1
#
_cell.length_a   1.000
_cell.length_b   1.000
_cell.length_c   1.000
_cell.angle_alpha   90.00
_cell.angle_beta   90.00
_cell.angle_gamma   90.00
#
_symmetry.space_group_name_H-M   'P 1'
#
loop_
_entity.id
_entity.type
_entity.pdbx_description
1 polymer ?
#
loop_
_entity_poly.entity_id
_entity_poly.type
_entity_poly.pdbx_seq_one_letter_code
_entity_poly.pdbx_strand_id
1 'polypeptide(L)'
;MNNRRPILHISIYYQGNSQIQNALLEKLSAYSKRLVEDPCNPLVDIRIDTLDTQEEKQVLLELSYHSVLTNIFVKPLKSTDQFHHVIITLAELTIQRLYEKNPNTGTENWLLISLTPLKESDSSYNIQWCTGYNCCQANHHWDSFQQC
;
A
#
# COMPACT_ATOMS: atom_id res chain seq x y z
N MET A 1 -27.73 -7.73 1.57
CA MET A 1 -26.72 -6.66 1.74
C MET A 1 -25.37 -7.25 1.35
N ASN A 2 -24.79 -6.81 0.24
CA ASN A 2 -23.52 -7.36 -0.25
C ASN A 2 -22.38 -6.81 0.62
N ASN A 3 -21.96 -7.58 1.63
CA ASN A 3 -20.76 -7.31 2.42
C ASN A 3 -19.50 -7.53 1.57
N ARG A 4 -19.25 -6.68 0.57
CA ARG A 4 -17.97 -6.66 -0.13
C ARG A 4 -17.03 -5.75 0.64
N ARG A 5 -16.40 -6.29 1.70
CA ARG A 5 -15.29 -5.60 2.37
C ARG A 5 -14.24 -5.24 1.31
N PRO A 6 -13.72 -4.00 1.30
CA PRO A 6 -12.64 -3.66 0.38
C PRO A 6 -11.42 -4.53 0.67
N ILE A 7 -10.67 -4.85 -0.38
CA ILE A 7 -9.43 -5.62 -0.33
C ILE A 7 -8.28 -4.65 -0.61
N LEU A 8 -7.27 -4.67 0.26
CA LEU A 8 -6.00 -3.98 0.06
C LEU A 8 -4.90 -5.02 -0.14
N HIS A 9 -4.34 -5.06 -1.35
CA HIS A 9 -3.16 -5.83 -1.68
C HIS A 9 -1.91 -5.02 -1.39
N ILE A 10 -1.04 -5.54 -0.52
CA ILE A 10 0.23 -4.93 -0.15
C ILE A 10 1.36 -5.81 -0.67
N SER A 11 2.18 -5.25 -1.56
CA SER A 11 3.37 -5.91 -2.11
C SER A 11 4.60 -5.20 -1.58
N ILE A 12 5.49 -5.95 -0.93
CA ILE A 12 6.69 -5.43 -0.28
C ILE A 12 7.91 -6.02 -0.95
N TYR A 13 8.74 -5.20 -1.57
CA TYR A 13 10.08 -5.58 -1.94
C TYR A 13 11.03 -5.16 -0.82
N TYR A 14 11.75 -6.11 -0.26
CA TYR A 14 12.76 -5.86 0.75
C TYR A 14 14.12 -6.37 0.27
N GLN A 15 15.06 -5.44 0.08
CA GLN A 15 16.43 -5.77 -0.22
C GLN A 15 17.26 -5.76 1.07
N GLY A 16 17.42 -6.92 1.68
CA GLY A 16 18.23 -7.06 2.88
C GLY A 16 18.48 -8.52 3.22
N ASN A 17 18.81 -8.78 4.48
CA ASN A 17 19.12 -10.13 4.91
C ASN A 17 17.84 -10.96 5.17
N SER A 18 17.94 -12.27 4.96
CA SER A 18 16.82 -13.21 5.09
C SER A 18 16.29 -13.32 6.53
N GLN A 19 17.12 -13.05 7.54
CA GLN A 19 16.70 -13.11 8.95
C GLN A 19 15.65 -12.03 9.26
N ILE A 20 15.90 -10.79 8.84
CA ILE A 20 14.93 -9.69 8.98
C ILE A 20 13.70 -9.97 8.12
N GLN A 21 13.88 -10.47 6.89
CA GLN A 21 12.77 -10.81 6.00
C GLN A 21 11.81 -11.85 6.61
N ASN A 22 12.34 -12.92 7.18
CA ASN A 22 11.52 -13.97 7.82
C ASN A 22 10.78 -13.43 9.05
N ALA A 23 11.47 -12.66 9.90
CA ALA A 23 10.84 -12.04 11.06
C ALA A 23 9.78 -10.99 10.66
N LEU A 24 9.96 -10.30 9.52
CA LEU A 24 8.96 -9.41 8.95
C LEU A 24 7.71 -10.18 8.49
N LEU A 25 7.88 -11.31 7.81
CA LEU A 25 6.75 -12.15 7.36
C LEU A 25 5.86 -12.57 8.54
N GLU A 26 6.46 -13.01 9.65
CA GLU A 26 5.71 -13.40 10.85
C GLU A 26 4.88 -12.23 11.41
N LYS A 27 5.50 -11.05 11.55
CA LYS A 27 4.82 -9.86 12.09
C LYS A 27 3.72 -9.36 11.17
N LEU A 28 3.96 -9.34 9.85
CA LEU A 28 2.97 -8.92 8.87
C LEU A 28 1.79 -9.90 8.79
N SER A 29 2.05 -11.20 8.93
CA SER A 29 1.00 -12.22 9.02
C SER A 29 0.12 -12.00 10.26
N ALA A 30 0.73 -11.74 11.42
CA ALA A 30 -0.01 -11.43 12.65
C ALA A 30 -0.85 -10.15 12.51
N TYR A 31 -0.30 -9.11 11.87
CA TYR A 31 -1.03 -7.87 11.59
C TYR A 31 -2.24 -8.09 10.66
N SER A 32 -2.07 -8.80 9.54
CA SER A 32 -3.16 -9.11 8.60
C SER A 32 -4.28 -9.91 9.29
N LYS A 33 -3.94 -10.93 10.09
CA LYS A 33 -4.92 -11.70 10.87
C LYS A 33 -5.74 -10.81 11.81
N ARG A 34 -5.08 -9.92 12.55
CA ARG A 34 -5.73 -8.97 13.46
C ARG A 34 -6.71 -8.06 12.71
N LEU A 35 -6.37 -7.61 11.49
CA LEU A 35 -7.30 -6.78 10.71
C LEU A 35 -8.55 -7.55 10.28
N VAL A 36 -8.42 -8.82 9.90
CA VAL A 36 -9.55 -9.65 9.44
C VAL A 36 -10.59 -9.89 10.55
N GLU A 37 -10.14 -9.97 11.81
CA GLU A 37 -10.99 -10.16 12.99
C GLU A 37 -11.98 -9.00 13.21
N ASP A 38 -11.63 -7.79 12.80
CA ASP A 38 -12.49 -6.60 12.90
C ASP A 38 -13.31 -6.40 11.60
N PRO A 39 -14.65 -6.46 11.65
CA PRO A 39 -15.48 -6.29 10.48
C PRO A 39 -15.45 -4.89 9.86
N CYS A 40 -14.97 -3.88 10.58
CA CYS A 40 -14.80 -2.52 10.10
C CYS A 40 -13.49 -2.32 9.33
N ASN A 41 -12.60 -3.31 9.30
CA ASN A 41 -11.34 -3.24 8.54
C ASN A 41 -11.46 -3.87 7.14
N PRO A 42 -10.64 -3.40 6.18
CA PRO A 42 -10.52 -4.06 4.90
C PRO A 42 -9.88 -5.45 5.07
N LEU A 43 -10.11 -6.32 4.08
CA LEU A 43 -9.28 -7.50 3.93
C LEU A 43 -7.90 -7.04 3.43
N VAL A 44 -6.82 -7.48 4.08
CA VAL A 44 -5.47 -7.08 3.70
C VAL A 44 -4.64 -8.31 3.34
N ASP A 45 -4.24 -8.41 2.08
CA ASP A 45 -3.31 -9.45 1.58
C ASP A 45 -1.91 -8.84 1.52
N ILE A 46 -0.99 -9.31 2.37
CA ILE A 46 0.38 -8.78 2.48
C ILE A 46 1.35 -9.84 2.00
N ARG A 47 2.23 -9.47 1.06
CA ARG A 47 3.28 -10.34 0.54
C ARG A 47 4.61 -9.62 0.50
N ILE A 48 5.68 -10.37 0.75
CA ILE A 48 7.04 -9.94 0.40
C ILE A 48 7.37 -10.58 -0.94
N ASP A 49 7.56 -9.76 -1.97
CA ASP A 49 7.79 -10.18 -3.35
C ASP A 49 9.25 -9.99 -3.76
N THR A 50 9.62 -10.62 -4.87
CA THR A 50 10.88 -10.32 -5.59
C THR A 50 10.78 -8.98 -6.30
N LEU A 51 11.92 -8.45 -6.75
CA LEU A 51 11.96 -7.23 -7.55
C LEU A 51 11.12 -7.39 -8.82
N ASP A 52 11.34 -8.46 -9.58
CA ASP A 52 10.63 -8.75 -10.83
C ASP A 52 9.10 -8.77 -10.63
N THR A 53 8.61 -9.45 -9.59
CA THR A 53 7.18 -9.48 -9.27
C THR A 53 6.65 -8.11 -8.85
N GLN A 54 7.46 -7.29 -8.18
CA GLN A 54 7.07 -5.93 -7.84
C GLN A 54 7.00 -5.03 -9.08
N GLU A 55 7.93 -5.16 -10.03
CA GLU A 55 7.91 -4.43 -11.30
C GLU A 55 6.69 -4.80 -12.14
N GLU A 56 6.35 -6.09 -12.22
CA GLU A 56 5.11 -6.54 -12.88
C GLU A 56 3.87 -5.92 -12.23
N LYS A 57 3.80 -5.92 -10.88
CA LYS A 57 2.69 -5.29 -10.15
C LYS A 57 2.64 -3.78 -10.33
N GLN A 58 3.78 -3.11 -10.47
CA GLN A 58 3.86 -1.68 -10.77
C GLN A 58 3.25 -1.38 -12.15
N VAL A 59 3.58 -2.20 -13.17
CA VAL A 59 2.96 -2.08 -14.50
C VAL A 59 1.45 -2.29 -14.42
N LEU A 60 1.00 -3.33 -13.69
CA LEU A 60 -0.43 -3.57 -13.49
C LEU A 60 -1.11 -2.40 -12.78
N LEU A 61 -0.46 -1.79 -11.79
CA LEU A 61 -0.96 -0.61 -11.09
C LEU A 61 -1.14 0.58 -12.04
N GLU A 62 -0.15 0.86 -12.87
CA GLU A 62 -0.19 1.95 -13.85
C GLU A 62 -1.26 1.74 -14.93
N LEU A 63 -1.54 0.49 -15.31
CA LEU A 63 -2.60 0.14 -16.24
C LEU A 63 -4.00 0.20 -15.60
N SER A 64 -4.10 -0.03 -14.30
CA SER A 64 -5.39 -0.16 -13.58
C SER A 64 -5.93 1.16 -13.03
N TYR A 65 -5.08 2.18 -12.87
CA TYR A 65 -5.45 3.45 -12.25
C TYR A 65 -5.14 4.63 -13.19
N HIS A 66 -5.97 5.67 -13.11
CA HIS A 66 -5.76 6.88 -13.92
C HIS A 66 -4.43 7.58 -13.61
N SER A 67 -4.03 7.59 -12.34
CA SER A 67 -2.71 8.02 -11.93
C SER A 67 -2.17 7.16 -10.80
N VAL A 68 -0.84 7.12 -10.70
CA VAL A 68 -0.13 6.45 -9.60
C VAL A 68 0.59 7.51 -8.78
N LEU A 69 0.39 7.47 -7.47
CA LEU A 69 1.14 8.32 -6.56
C LEU A 69 2.33 7.55 -6.03
N THR A 70 3.52 8.07 -6.34
CA THR A 70 4.79 7.55 -5.87
C THR A 70 5.40 8.54 -4.90
N ASN A 71 5.78 8.05 -3.72
CA ASN A 71 6.47 8.85 -2.71
C ASN A 71 7.73 8.12 -2.27
N ILE A 72 8.71 8.91 -1.83
CA ILE A 72 10.05 8.43 -1.48
C ILE A 72 10.53 9.19 -0.25
N PHE A 73 11.08 8.48 0.74
CA PHE A 73 11.90 9.10 1.78
C PHE A 73 13.05 8.17 2.20
N VAL A 74 14.06 8.74 2.85
CA VAL A 74 15.19 8.00 3.41
C VAL A 74 15.05 7.94 4.92
N LYS A 75 15.27 6.76 5.50
CA LYS A 75 15.27 6.59 6.96
C LYS A 75 16.28 5.53 7.41
N PRO A 76 16.99 5.75 8.54
CA PRO A 76 17.76 4.69 9.18
C PRO A 76 16.84 3.63 9.78
N LEU A 77 16.98 2.38 9.35
CA LEU A 77 16.25 1.21 9.82
C LEU A 77 17.24 0.10 10.19
N LYS A 78 17.27 -0.27 11.47
CA LYS A 78 18.25 -1.20 12.06
C LYS A 78 17.63 -2.50 12.55
N SER A 79 16.31 -2.55 12.72
CA SER A 79 15.63 -3.69 13.32
C SER A 79 14.34 -4.03 12.57
N THR A 80 13.95 -5.30 12.64
CA THR A 80 12.66 -5.80 12.14
C THR A 80 11.49 -4.95 12.63
N ASP A 81 11.52 -4.47 13.87
CA ASP A 81 10.45 -3.64 14.45
C ASP A 81 10.30 -2.30 13.72
N GLN A 82 11.41 -1.69 13.36
CA GLN A 82 11.40 -0.42 12.63
C GLN A 82 10.88 -0.60 11.20
N PHE A 83 11.31 -1.66 10.51
CA PHE A 83 10.77 -2.01 9.19
C PHE A 83 9.26 -2.28 9.26
N HIS A 84 8.84 -3.11 10.21
CA HIS A 84 7.44 -3.44 10.43
C HIS A 84 6.62 -2.17 10.71
N HIS A 85 7.09 -1.30 11.60
CA HIS A 85 6.39 -0.06 11.93
C HIS A 85 6.20 0.86 10.72
N VAL A 86 7.21 1.00 9.86
CA VAL A 86 7.08 1.75 8.60
C VAL A 86 6.02 1.13 7.69
N ILE A 87 6.08 -0.17 7.46
CA ILE A 87 5.13 -0.89 6.60
C ILE A 87 3.70 -0.72 7.12
N ILE A 88 3.48 -0.93 8.42
CA ILE A 88 2.16 -0.79 9.03
C ILE A 88 1.66 0.64 8.95
N THR A 89 2.51 1.63 9.20
CA THR A 89 2.12 3.05 9.07
C THR A 89 1.66 3.37 7.66
N LEU A 90 2.40 2.91 6.64
CA LEU A 90 2.00 3.11 5.23
C LEU A 90 0.70 2.36 4.89
N ALA A 91 0.52 1.16 5.43
CA ALA A 91 -0.72 0.39 5.28
C ALA A 91 -1.90 1.12 5.91
N GLU A 92 -1.79 1.57 7.16
CA GLU A 92 -2.85 2.28 7.89
C GLU A 92 -3.23 3.60 7.21
N LEU A 93 -2.25 4.39 6.76
CA LEU A 93 -2.51 5.61 5.98
C LEU A 93 -3.25 5.29 4.67
N THR A 94 -2.89 4.18 4.02
CA THR A 94 -3.58 3.74 2.81
C THR A 94 -5.01 3.31 3.14
N ILE A 95 -5.24 2.56 4.21
CA ILE A 95 -6.57 2.13 4.68
C ILE A 95 -7.44 3.35 5.01
N GLN A 96 -6.91 4.34 5.74
CA GLN A 96 -7.64 5.59 6.03
C GLN A 96 -8.13 6.26 4.75
N ARG A 97 -7.23 6.38 3.75
CA ARG A 97 -7.58 6.92 2.44
C ARG A 97 -8.65 6.13 1.70
N LEU A 98 -8.71 4.80 1.87
CA LEU A 98 -9.76 3.96 1.27
C LEU A 98 -11.14 4.32 1.82
N TYR A 99 -11.23 4.62 3.12
CA TYR A 99 -12.50 4.99 3.76
C TYR A 99 -12.88 6.46 3.56
N GLU A 100 -11.92 7.35 3.37
CA GLU A 100 -12.17 8.77 3.06
C GLU A 100 -12.70 8.99 1.64
N LYS A 101 -12.45 8.05 0.71
CA LYS A 101 -12.89 8.14 -0.68
C LYS A 101 -14.27 7.50 -0.91
N ASN A 102 -15.09 8.23 -1.68
CA ASN A 102 -16.44 7.90 -2.18
C ASN A 102 -16.61 6.40 -2.56
N PRO A 103 -17.77 5.76 -2.33
CA PRO A 103 -18.01 4.31 -2.45
C PRO A 103 -17.92 3.72 -3.88
N ASN A 104 -17.46 4.52 -4.86
CA ASN A 104 -17.23 4.12 -6.25
C ASN A 104 -15.76 3.77 -6.55
N THR A 105 -14.84 3.90 -5.59
CA THR A 105 -13.51 3.31 -5.73
C THR A 105 -13.65 1.79 -5.69
N GLY A 106 -13.13 1.10 -6.72
CA GLY A 106 -13.22 -0.35 -6.86
C GLY A 106 -12.87 -1.10 -5.58
N THR A 107 -13.41 -2.31 -5.47
CA THR A 107 -13.29 -3.15 -4.27
C THR A 107 -11.86 -3.62 -4.00
N GLU A 108 -10.94 -3.46 -4.94
CA GLU A 108 -9.53 -3.85 -4.82
C GLU A 108 -8.61 -2.63 -4.92
N ASN A 109 -7.67 -2.55 -3.99
CA ASN A 109 -6.69 -1.47 -3.87
C ASN A 109 -5.30 -2.03 -3.71
N TRP A 110 -4.30 -1.27 -4.16
CA TRP A 110 -2.91 -1.71 -4.19
C TRP A 110 -2.00 -0.71 -3.49
N LEU A 111 -1.07 -1.24 -2.69
CA LEU A 111 0.04 -0.54 -2.08
C LEU A 111 1.32 -1.32 -2.38
N LEU A 112 2.21 -0.74 -3.16
CA LEU A 112 3.54 -1.31 -3.40
C LEU A 112 4.54 -0.56 -2.51
N ILE A 113 5.41 -1.27 -1.80
CA ILE A 113 6.42 -0.70 -0.90
C ILE A 113 7.79 -1.29 -1.26
N SER A 114 8.79 -0.46 -1.48
CA SER A 114 10.17 -0.88 -1.74
C SER A 114 11.08 -0.38 -0.64
N LEU A 115 11.87 -1.28 -0.06
CA LEU A 115 12.82 -1.02 1.02
C LEU A 115 14.22 -1.40 0.53
N THR A 116 14.97 -0.39 0.08
CA THR A 116 16.26 -0.56 -0.61
C THR A 116 17.40 0.06 0.19
N PRO A 117 18.47 -0.68 0.54
CA PRO A 117 19.56 -0.15 1.34
C PRO A 117 20.36 0.89 0.53
N LEU A 118 20.74 1.99 1.17
CA LEU A 118 21.65 2.96 0.58
C LEU A 118 23.09 2.43 0.67
N LYS A 119 23.77 2.33 -0.48
CA LYS A 119 25.13 1.77 -0.60
C LYS A 119 26.16 2.46 0.31
N GLU A 120 25.92 3.71 0.69
CA GLU A 120 26.86 4.56 1.43
C GLU A 120 26.61 4.60 2.94
N SER A 121 25.61 3.88 3.47
CA SER A 121 25.34 3.87 4.91
C SER A 121 24.97 2.49 5.43
N ASP A 122 25.54 2.09 6.56
CA ASP A 122 25.38 0.75 7.15
C ASP A 122 23.95 0.43 7.63
N SER A 123 22.99 1.37 7.54
CA SER A 123 21.61 1.12 8.01
C SER A 123 20.53 2.06 7.47
N SER A 124 20.81 2.91 6.48
CA SER A 124 19.74 3.73 5.88
C SER A 124 19.13 3.07 4.68
N TYR A 125 17.82 3.18 4.58
CA TYR A 125 17.03 2.62 3.50
C TYR A 125 16.32 3.75 2.76
N ASN A 126 16.34 3.64 1.44
CA ASN A 126 15.36 4.29 0.59
C ASN A 126 14.04 3.55 0.73
N ILE A 127 13.00 4.28 1.09
CA ILE A 127 11.65 3.76 1.29
C ILE A 127 10.78 4.44 0.24
N GLN A 128 10.37 3.66 -0.75
CA GLN A 128 9.46 4.10 -1.80
C GLN A 128 8.12 3.40 -1.63
N TRP A 129 7.02 4.09 -1.90
CA TRP A 129 5.72 3.43 -2.01
C TRP A 129 4.87 4.04 -3.11
N CYS A 130 4.07 3.18 -3.73
CA CYS A 130 3.18 3.50 -4.83
C CYS A 130 1.75 3.10 -4.47
N THR A 131 0.79 3.97 -4.76
CA THR A 131 -0.65 3.65 -4.63
C THR A 131 -1.41 4.14 -5.86
N GLY A 132 -2.42 3.36 -6.24
CA GLY A 132 -3.34 3.73 -7.30
C GLY A 132 -4.23 4.91 -6.91
N TYR A 133 -4.42 5.84 -7.83
CA TYR A 133 -5.31 6.97 -7.68
C TYR A 133 -6.25 7.06 -8.88
N ASN A 134 -7.51 6.72 -8.64
CA ASN A 134 -8.57 7.15 -9.54
C ASN A 134 -8.84 8.63 -9.23
N CYS A 135 -8.36 9.53 -10.09
CA CYS A 135 -8.89 10.88 -10.07
C CYS A 135 -10.37 10.78 -10.36
N CYS A 136 -11.18 11.58 -9.67
CA CYS A 136 -12.62 11.57 -9.84
C CYS A 136 -12.98 11.68 -11.33
N GLN A 137 -14.05 10.97 -11.73
CA GLN A 137 -14.97 11.37 -12.78
C GLN A 137 -15.58 12.73 -12.42
N ALA A 138 -14.77 13.78 -12.27
CA ALA A 138 -15.19 15.13 -11.91
C ALA A 138 -15.82 15.89 -13.10
N ASN A 139 -16.43 15.18 -14.04
CA ASN A 139 -17.03 15.77 -15.24
C ASN A 139 -18.53 15.47 -15.39
N HIS A 140 -19.26 15.04 -14.36
CA HIS A 140 -20.71 14.80 -14.47
C HIS A 140 -21.58 15.43 -13.37
N HIS A 141 -21.24 16.61 -12.82
CA HIS A 141 -22.21 17.35 -12.00
C HIS A 141 -22.00 18.87 -11.86
N TRP A 142 -21.65 19.59 -12.94
CA TRP A 142 -21.68 21.06 -12.95
C TRP A 142 -22.53 21.70 -14.06
N ASP A 143 -23.42 20.95 -14.72
CA ASP A 143 -24.35 21.49 -15.74
C ASP A 143 -25.82 21.64 -15.26
N SER A 144 -26.06 21.75 -13.95
CA SER A 144 -27.44 21.91 -13.43
C SER A 144 -27.63 23.06 -12.44
N PHE A 145 -26.86 24.15 -12.59
CA PHE A 145 -27.18 25.43 -11.96
C PHE A 145 -26.90 26.62 -12.90
N GLN A 146 -27.63 26.69 -14.00
CA GLN A 146 -27.99 27.96 -14.63
C GLN A 146 -29.42 27.88 -15.17
N GLN A 147 -30.37 28.32 -14.34
CA GLN A 147 -31.61 28.96 -14.77
C GLN A 147 -32.16 29.75 -13.58
N CYS A 148 -31.85 31.04 -13.57
CA CYS A 148 -32.81 32.06 -13.17
C CYS A 148 -33.68 32.35 -14.39
#